data_AF-A0A6I2FXZ7-F1
#
_entry.id   AF-A0A6I2FXZ7-F1
#
_cell.length_a   1.000
_cell.length_b   1.000
_cell.length_c   1.000
_cell.angle_alpha   90.00
_cell.angle_beta   90.00
_cell.angle_gamma   90.00
#
_symmetry.space_group_name_H-M   'P 1'
#
loop_
_entity.id
_entity.type
_entity.pdbx_description
1 polymer ?
#
loop_
_entity_poly.entity_id
_entity_poly.type
_entity_poly.pdbx_seq_one_letter_code
_entity_poly.pdbx_strand_id
1 'polypeptide(L)'
;MLATEVGVLRALELAGKRARHTGGRPGRGELYKLTAWEVHTHHRLAGTHEQCDRLLIGVWDLLRMVLPDQPRIIEAADWYTRQLIVTGQPHRATELRRVLAVACEPHS
;
A
#
# COMPACT_ATOMS: atom_id res chain seq x y z
N MET A 1 7.58 9.93 -10.35
CA MET A 1 7.51 8.45 -10.32
C MET A 1 8.16 7.86 -9.07
N LEU A 2 9.42 8.19 -8.76
CA LEU A 2 10.14 7.65 -7.59
C LEU A 2 9.42 7.90 -6.26
N ALA A 3 8.90 9.11 -6.02
CA ALA A 3 8.19 9.46 -4.78
C ALA A 3 6.94 8.57 -4.55
N THR A 4 6.20 8.26 -5.61
CA THR A 4 4.99 7.42 -5.55
C THR A 4 5.34 5.97 -5.28
N GLU A 5 6.40 5.44 -5.91
CA GLU A 5 6.89 4.09 -5.66
C GLU A 5 7.37 3.91 -4.22
N VAL A 6 8.14 4.88 -3.71
CA VAL A 6 8.53 4.92 -2.28
C VAL A 6 7.30 5.02 -1.37
N GLY A 7 6.30 5.82 -1.75
CA GLY A 7 5.03 5.92 -1.03
C GLY A 7 4.31 4.57 -0.91
N VAL A 8 4.20 3.82 -2.01
CA VAL A 8 3.60 2.47 -2.03
C VAL A 8 4.38 1.49 -1.17
N LEU A 9 5.72 1.43 -1.31
CA LEU A 9 6.54 0.54 -0.49
C LEU A 9 6.42 0.86 1.00
N ARG A 10 6.41 2.15 1.35
CA ARG A 10 6.21 2.60 2.73
C ARG A 10 4.82 2.25 3.25
N ALA A 11 3.79 2.35 2.40
CA ALA A 11 2.44 1.95 2.74
C ALA A 11 2.34 0.48 3.10
N LEU A 12 2.92 -0.40 2.27
CA LEU A 12 2.99 -1.84 2.51
C LEU A 12 3.78 -2.16 3.78
N GLU A 13 4.91 -1.47 4.00
CA GLU A 13 5.71 -1.64 5.22
C GLU A 13 4.92 -1.30 6.49
N LEU A 14 4.18 -0.19 6.48
CA LEU A 14 3.37 0.24 7.63
C LEU A 14 2.15 -0.65 7.85
N ALA A 15 1.50 -1.10 6.77
CA ALA A 15 0.41 -2.06 6.84
C ALA A 15 0.88 -3.38 7.47
N GLY A 16 2.01 -3.92 7.01
CA GLY A 16 2.63 -5.13 7.56
C GLY A 16 3.02 -4.98 9.03
N LYS A 17 3.60 -3.84 9.42
CA LYS A 17 3.91 -3.55 10.85
C LYS A 17 2.64 -3.50 11.69
N ARG A 18 1.61 -2.77 11.26
CA ARG A 18 0.33 -2.65 11.99
C ARG A 18 -0.35 -4.02 12.17
N ALA A 19 -0.33 -4.86 11.14
CA ALA A 19 -0.86 -6.22 11.22
C ALA A 19 -0.15 -7.09 12.27
N ARG A 20 1.16 -6.95 12.45
CA ARG A 20 1.93 -7.65 13.50
C ARG A 20 1.47 -7.28 14.91
N HIS A 21 1.00 -6.04 15.10
CA HIS A 21 0.57 -5.55 16.41
C HIS A 21 -0.88 -5.93 16.74
N THR A 22 -1.76 -6.08 15.75
CA THR A 22 -3.18 -6.45 15.94
C THR A 22 -3.46 -7.95 15.97
N GLY A 23 -2.56 -8.81 15.44
CA GLY A 23 -2.70 -10.26 15.51
C GLY A 23 -2.42 -10.84 16.91
N GLY A 24 -3.28 -11.75 17.38
CA GLY A 24 -3.11 -12.53 18.62
C GLY A 24 -1.82 -13.36 18.64
N ARG A 25 -1.40 -13.79 19.85
CA ARG A 25 -0.06 -14.32 20.16
C ARG A 25 0.46 -15.50 19.30
N PRO A 26 -0.33 -16.47 18.80
CA PRO A 26 0.21 -17.57 18.00
C PRO A 26 0.23 -17.15 16.51
N GLY A 27 1.41 -16.78 15.99
CA GLY A 27 1.59 -16.41 14.57
C GLY A 27 2.55 -15.24 14.34
N ARG A 28 2.87 -14.46 15.38
CA ARG A 28 3.82 -13.33 15.29
C ARG A 28 5.22 -13.76 14.85
N GLY A 29 5.68 -14.93 15.30
CA GLY A 29 7.04 -15.42 15.01
C GLY A 29 7.33 -15.63 13.52
N GLU A 30 6.32 -15.99 12.72
CA GLU A 30 6.47 -16.13 11.26
C GLU A 30 6.46 -14.78 10.55
N LEU A 31 5.60 -13.86 10.99
CA LEU A 31 5.52 -12.51 10.45
C LEU A 31 6.83 -11.72 10.61
N TYR A 32 7.59 -11.94 11.69
CA TYR A 32 8.89 -11.28 11.90
C TYR A 32 10.01 -11.79 10.99
N LYS A 33 9.84 -12.97 10.36
CA LYS A 33 10.82 -13.51 9.39
C LYS A 33 10.69 -12.89 8.00
N LEU A 34 9.56 -12.26 7.72
CA LEU A 34 9.29 -11.60 6.44
C LEU A 34 9.72 -10.13 6.49
N THR A 35 10.14 -9.59 5.34
CA THR A 35 10.26 -8.14 5.20
C THR A 35 8.87 -7.51 5.38
N ALA A 36 8.78 -6.36 6.04
CA ALA A 36 7.48 -5.80 6.44
C ALA A 36 6.58 -5.45 5.24
N TRP A 37 7.18 -5.11 4.10
CA TRP A 37 6.45 -4.80 2.86
C TRP A 37 5.98 -6.04 2.08
N GLU A 38 6.41 -7.26 2.46
CA GLU A 38 5.96 -8.52 1.85
C GLU A 38 4.89 -9.21 2.70
N VAL A 39 4.59 -8.74 3.90
CA VAL A 39 3.68 -9.43 4.82
C VAL A 39 2.32 -9.72 4.19
N HIS A 40 1.80 -8.82 3.35
CA HIS A 40 0.50 -8.98 2.69
C HIS A 40 0.47 -10.09 1.64
N THR A 41 1.61 -10.53 1.10
CA THR A 41 1.67 -11.63 0.12
C THR A 41 1.61 -13.01 0.78
N HIS A 42 1.99 -13.08 2.06
CA HIS A 42 2.01 -14.33 2.83
C HIS A 42 0.83 -14.45 3.78
N HIS A 43 0.27 -13.33 4.23
CA HIS A 43 -0.84 -13.30 5.17
C HIS A 43 -1.90 -12.32 4.71
N ARG A 44 -3.16 -12.77 4.78
CA ARG A 44 -4.30 -11.93 4.47
C ARG A 44 -4.44 -10.83 5.53
N LEU A 45 -4.11 -9.59 5.16
CA LEU A 45 -4.24 -8.44 6.05
C LEU A 45 -5.62 -7.79 5.99
N ALA A 46 -6.26 -7.84 4.82
CA ALA A 46 -7.60 -7.34 4.59
C ALA A 46 -8.29 -8.18 3.51
N GLY A 47 -9.61 -8.27 3.56
CA GLY A 47 -10.46 -8.89 2.55
C GLY A 47 -11.19 -7.90 1.66
N THR A 48 -11.25 -6.62 2.04
CA THR A 48 -11.87 -5.55 1.24
C THR A 48 -11.04 -4.27 1.33
N HIS A 49 -11.35 -3.31 0.45
CA HIS A 49 -10.66 -2.01 0.44
C HIS A 49 -10.91 -1.23 1.74
N GLU A 50 -12.12 -1.25 2.29
CA GLU A 50 -12.52 -0.53 3.51
C GLU A 50 -11.74 -1.06 4.72
N GLN A 51 -11.49 -2.37 4.77
CA GLN A 51 -10.67 -2.98 5.82
C GLN A 51 -9.21 -2.47 5.80
N CYS A 52 -8.74 -1.93 4.67
CA CYS A 52 -7.41 -1.32 4.58
C CYS A 52 -7.34 0.07 5.25
N ASP A 53 -8.45 0.73 5.57
CA ASP A 53 -8.44 2.09 6.14
C ASP A 53 -7.62 2.17 7.43
N ARG A 54 -7.79 1.18 8.33
CA ARG A 54 -7.03 1.10 9.59
C ARG A 54 -5.54 0.80 9.35
N LEU A 55 -5.22 0.09 8.26
CA LEU A 55 -3.84 -0.26 7.89
C LEU A 55 -3.12 0.90 7.21
N LEU A 56 -3.85 1.75 6.49
CA LEU A 56 -3.30 2.83 5.65
C LEU A 56 -3.52 4.24 6.22
N ILE A 57 -4.08 4.36 7.43
CA ILE A 57 -4.27 5.65 8.10
C ILE A 57 -2.96 6.44 8.20
N GLY A 58 -2.99 7.71 7.77
CA GLY A 58 -1.87 8.66 7.79
C GLY A 58 -0.68 8.31 6.88
N VAL A 59 -0.76 7.22 6.08
CA VAL A 59 0.38 6.76 5.27
C VAL A 59 0.72 7.75 4.16
N TRP A 60 -0.30 8.40 3.59
CA TRP A 60 -0.15 9.25 2.42
C TRP A 60 0.20 10.70 2.74
N ASP A 61 0.27 11.06 4.02
CA ASP A 61 0.48 12.45 4.46
C ASP A 61 1.80 13.03 3.91
N LEU A 62 2.88 12.24 3.95
CA LEU A 62 4.17 12.64 3.38
C LEU A 62 4.09 12.81 1.86
N LEU A 63 3.39 11.90 1.17
CA LEU A 63 3.26 11.99 -0.28
C LEU A 63 2.43 13.21 -0.70
N ARG A 64 1.39 13.57 0.08
CA ARG A 64 0.62 14.82 -0.11
C ARG A 64 1.47 16.06 0.07
N MET A 65 2.43 16.06 0.99
CA MET A 65 3.37 17.19 1.15
C MET A 65 4.30 17.34 -0.07
N VAL A 66 4.71 16.24 -0.69
CA VAL A 66 5.64 16.25 -1.84
C VAL A 66 4.92 16.49 -3.17
N LEU A 67 3.66 16.06 -3.29
CA LEU A 67 2.84 16.15 -4.50
C LEU A 67 1.50 16.87 -4.21
N PRO A 68 1.51 18.12 -3.72
CA PRO A 68 0.30 18.79 -3.26
C PRO A 68 -0.76 18.97 -4.36
N ASP A 69 -0.32 19.21 -5.59
CA ASP A 69 -1.21 19.50 -6.73
C ASP A 69 -1.60 18.24 -7.53
N GLN A 70 -1.29 17.05 -7.05
CA GLN A 70 -1.51 15.79 -7.77
C GLN A 70 -2.34 14.77 -6.96
N PRO A 71 -3.54 15.13 -6.47
CA PRO A 71 -4.37 14.25 -5.64
C PRO A 71 -4.73 12.95 -6.34
N ARG A 72 -4.97 12.98 -7.66
CA ARG A 72 -5.27 11.78 -8.47
C ARG A 72 -4.16 10.74 -8.45
N ILE A 73 -2.89 11.16 -8.42
CA ILE A 73 -1.75 10.25 -8.32
C ILE A 73 -1.73 9.56 -6.96
N ILE A 74 -2.07 10.30 -5.91
CA ILE A 74 -2.10 9.79 -4.53
C ILE A 74 -3.26 8.80 -4.38
N GLU A 75 -4.44 9.13 -4.91
CA GLU A 75 -5.60 8.23 -4.95
C GLU A 75 -5.31 6.95 -5.73
N ALA A 76 -4.64 7.06 -6.88
CA ALA A 76 -4.24 5.91 -7.69
C ALA A 76 -3.21 5.02 -6.97
N ALA A 77 -2.26 5.62 -6.26
CA ALA A 77 -1.29 4.91 -5.43
C ALA A 77 -1.96 4.21 -4.22
N ASP A 78 -2.92 4.87 -3.57
CA ASP A 78 -3.72 4.30 -2.48
C ASP A 78 -4.55 3.11 -2.98
N TRP A 79 -5.30 3.30 -4.07
CA TRP A 79 -6.08 2.25 -4.69
C TRP A 79 -5.23 1.03 -5.05
N TYR A 80 -4.09 1.26 -5.72
CA TYR A 80 -3.17 0.18 -6.09
C TYR A 80 -2.64 -0.56 -4.87
N THR A 81 -2.27 0.17 -3.81
CA THR A 81 -1.82 -0.44 -2.55
C THR A 81 -2.91 -1.31 -1.92
N ARG A 82 -4.16 -0.83 -1.88
CA ARG A 82 -5.30 -1.61 -1.37
C ARG A 82 -5.54 -2.87 -2.19
N GLN A 83 -5.42 -2.78 -3.53
CA GLN A 83 -5.54 -3.94 -4.41
C GLN A 83 -4.47 -4.98 -4.10
N LEU A 84 -3.20 -4.58 -3.95
CA LEU A 84 -2.12 -5.51 -3.57
C LEU A 84 -2.43 -6.21 -2.25
N ILE A 85 -2.88 -5.46 -1.24
CA ILE A 85 -3.19 -6.01 0.09
C ILE A 85 -4.34 -7.01 0.03
N VAL A 86 -5.44 -6.67 -0.66
CA VAL A 86 -6.63 -7.52 -0.75
C VAL A 86 -6.38 -8.79 -1.56
N THR A 87 -5.60 -8.68 -2.64
CA THR A 87 -5.30 -9.80 -3.55
C THR A 87 -4.07 -10.61 -3.15
N GLY A 88 -3.29 -10.15 -2.17
CA GLY A 88 -2.04 -10.77 -1.73
C GLY A 88 -0.95 -10.75 -2.81
N GLN A 89 -1.00 -9.82 -3.77
CA GLN A 89 -0.05 -9.75 -4.86
C GLN A 89 1.22 -8.96 -4.48
N PRO A 90 2.41 -9.38 -4.95
CA PRO A 90 3.63 -8.63 -4.74
C PRO A 90 3.61 -7.33 -5.56
N HIS A 91 4.26 -6.29 -5.04
CA HIS A 91 4.42 -5.04 -5.77
C HIS A 91 5.26 -5.23 -7.04
N ARG A 92 4.79 -4.66 -8.17
CA ARG A 92 5.58 -4.54 -9.41
C ARG A 92 5.59 -3.11 -9.92
N ALA A 93 6.79 -2.56 -10.17
CA ALA A 93 6.96 -1.20 -10.66
C ALA A 93 6.23 -0.94 -11.99
N THR A 94 6.19 -1.94 -12.88
CA THR A 94 5.49 -1.86 -14.17
C THR A 94 3.97 -1.74 -14.02
N GLU A 95 3.38 -2.39 -13.01
CA GLU A 95 1.94 -2.32 -12.76
C GLU A 95 1.57 -0.98 -12.14
N LEU A 96 2.38 -0.49 -11.18
CA LEU A 96 2.22 0.86 -10.66
C LEU A 96 2.29 1.91 -11.78
N ARG A 97 3.26 1.83 -12.68
CA ARG A 97 3.36 2.75 -13.84
C ARG A 97 2.09 2.78 -14.67
N ARG A 98 1.47 1.63 -14.94
CA ARG A 98 0.22 1.55 -15.71
C ARG A 98 -0.93 2.23 -14.97
N VAL A 99 -1.07 1.98 -13.68
CA VAL A 99 -2.10 2.63 -12.85
C VAL A 99 -1.92 4.15 -12.82
N LEU A 100 -0.68 4.62 -12.65
CA LEU A 100 -0.38 6.05 -12.64
C LEU A 100 -0.58 6.71 -14.01
N ALA A 101 -0.31 6.00 -15.12
CA ALA A 101 -0.55 6.54 -16.45
C ALA A 101 -2.02 6.90 -16.65
N VAL A 102 -2.95 6.02 -16.24
CA VAL A 102 -4.40 6.28 -16.30
C VAL A 102 -4.79 7.48 -15.42
N ALA A 103 -4.19 7.60 -14.24
CA ALA A 103 -4.47 8.72 -13.34
C ALA A 103 -3.99 10.09 -13.87
N CYS A 104 -2.97 10.09 -14.73
CA CYS A 104 -2.40 11.27 -15.37
C CYS A 104 -3.12 11.68 -16.66
N GLU A 105 -4.01 10.85 -17.21
CA GLU A 105 -4.75 11.20 -18.43
C GLU A 105 -5.71 12.38 -18.15
N PRO A 106 -5.57 13.51 -18.88
CA PRO A 106 -6.55 14.57 -18.81
C PRO A 106 -7.86 14.02 -19.36
N HIS A 107 -8.92 14.09 -18.57
CA HIS A 107 -10.25 13.76 -19.07
C HIS A 107 -10.55 14.78 -20.18
N SER A 108 -10.57 14.29 -21.42
CA SER A 108 -10.88 15.08 -22.61
C SER A 108 -12.33 15.54 -22.58
#